data_AF-A0A833DU52-F1
#
_entry.id   AF-A0A833DU52-F1
#
_cell.length_a   1.000
_cell.length_b   1.000
_cell.length_c   1.000
_cell.angle_alpha   90.00
_cell.angle_beta   90.00
_cell.angle_gamma   90.00
#
_symmetry.space_group_name_H-M   'P 1'
#
loop_
_entity.id
_entity.type
_entity.pdbx_description
1 polymer ?
#
loop_
_entity_poly.entity_id
_entity_poly.type
_entity_poly.pdbx_seq_one_letter_code
_entity_poly.pdbx_strand_id
1 'polypeptide(L)'
;MALHILWKFVMRSVQHALLWILVAVILLYTLVGIALTIPPPPWFRTMLETVAQHLRKEVTAIPWSKLVALLFLNNVRIALLLSIPLINIALLVPIVFMTAWLGRILAEMVAGKSWTLIVVMLIATPHSYLEFIAYSIVLTEGVYLGWKIVKRKAERADLYVHGLYIAMSIIILALAAMVEASLMRLPALTR
;
A
#
# COMPACT_ATOMS: atom_id res chain seq x y z
N MET A 1 16.77 -32.20 20.68
CA MET A 1 17.54 -31.96 19.44
C MET A 1 16.65 -31.51 18.26
N ALA A 2 15.53 -32.20 17.97
CA ALA A 2 14.62 -31.84 16.86
C ALA A 2 13.96 -30.44 16.98
N LEU A 3 13.54 -30.03 18.18
CA LEU A 3 12.90 -28.72 18.42
C LEU A 3 13.85 -27.53 18.12
N HIS A 4 15.14 -27.69 18.41
CA HIS A 4 16.15 -26.65 18.18
C HIS A 4 16.51 -26.51 16.70
N ILE A 5 16.48 -27.61 15.94
CA ILE A 5 16.68 -27.62 14.49
C ILE A 5 15.47 -27.01 13.78
N LEU A 6 14.25 -27.38 14.22
CA LEU A 6 13.00 -26.80 13.73
C LEU A 6 12.94 -25.29 14.00
N TRP A 7 13.30 -24.86 15.21
CA TRP A 7 13.39 -23.44 15.58
C TRP A 7 14.38 -22.67 14.70
N LYS A 8 15.59 -23.20 14.47
CA LYS A 8 16.58 -22.58 13.58
C LYS A 8 16.09 -22.52 12.13
N PHE A 9 15.37 -23.54 11.64
CA PHE A 9 14.79 -23.54 10.30
C PHE A 9 13.67 -22.50 10.17
N VAL A 10 12.74 -22.43 11.13
CA VAL A 10 11.67 -21.44 11.17
C VAL A 10 12.25 -20.02 11.25
N MET A 11 13.21 -19.79 12.16
CA MET A 11 13.87 -18.49 12.31
C MET A 11 14.61 -18.07 11.03
N ARG A 12 15.26 -18.99 10.34
CA ARG A 12 15.95 -18.70 9.07
C ARG A 12 14.97 -18.38 7.95
N SER A 13 13.85 -19.10 7.86
CA SER A 13 12.76 -18.80 6.92
C SER A 13 12.10 -17.44 7.20
N VAL A 14 11.90 -17.10 8.48
CA VAL A 14 11.37 -15.79 8.90
C VAL A 14 12.37 -14.66 8.60
N GLN A 15 13.66 -14.86 8.87
CA GLN A 15 14.71 -13.87 8.56
C GLN A 15 14.79 -13.57 7.06
N HIS A 16 14.71 -14.60 6.22
CA HIS A 16 14.67 -14.41 4.78
C HIS A 16 13.40 -13.67 4.34
N ALA A 17 12.24 -13.98 4.92
CA ALA A 17 11.00 -13.25 4.64
C ALA A 17 11.10 -11.78 5.04
N LEU A 18 11.63 -11.47 6.23
CA LEU A 18 11.83 -10.08 6.70
C LEU A 18 12.76 -9.29 5.80
N LEU A 19 13.86 -9.89 5.33
CA LEU A 19 14.77 -9.25 4.38
C LEU A 19 14.05 -8.89 3.08
N TRP A 20 13.27 -9.82 2.51
CA TRP A 20 12.54 -9.56 1.27
C TRP A 20 11.42 -8.53 1.44
N ILE A 21 10.75 -8.52 2.60
CA ILE A 21 9.80 -7.47 2.95
C ILE A 21 10.51 -6.11 3.01
N LEU A 22 11.67 -6.03 3.66
CA LEU A 22 12.45 -4.78 3.71
C LEU A 22 12.88 -4.30 2.32
N VAL A 23 13.34 -5.21 1.46
CA VAL A 23 13.67 -4.90 0.07
C VAL A 23 12.45 -4.40 -0.69
N ALA A 24 11.28 -5.02 -0.51
CA ALA A 24 10.03 -4.58 -1.11
C ALA A 24 9.59 -3.19 -0.61
N VAL A 25 9.76 -2.89 0.68
CA VAL A 25 9.48 -1.55 1.24
C VAL A 25 10.36 -0.50 0.57
N ILE A 26 11.68 -0.75 0.47
CA ILE A 26 12.63 0.17 -0.16
C ILE A 26 12.27 0.37 -1.65
N LEU A 27 11.91 -0.71 -2.34
CA LEU A 27 11.47 -0.66 -3.73
C LEU A 27 10.21 0.20 -3.88
N LEU A 28 9.21 0.02 -3.01
CA LEU A 28 7.98 0.82 -3.02
C LEU A 28 8.27 2.31 -2.81
N TYR A 29 9.08 2.68 -1.82
CA TYR A 29 9.50 4.07 -1.60
C TYR A 29 10.20 4.65 -2.83
N THR A 30 11.09 3.88 -3.45
CA THR A 30 11.82 4.30 -4.64
C THR A 30 10.87 4.53 -5.81
N LEU A 31 9.93 3.61 -6.04
CA LEU A 31 8.93 3.73 -7.10
C LEU A 31 8.00 4.93 -6.87
N VAL A 32 7.57 5.18 -5.63
CA VAL A 32 6.78 6.36 -5.28
C VAL A 32 7.57 7.64 -5.56
N GLY A 33 8.84 7.71 -5.12
CA GLY A 33 9.72 8.83 -5.40
C GLY A 33 9.84 9.13 -6.89
N ILE A 34 10.10 8.09 -7.70
CA ILE A 34 10.15 8.20 -9.16
C ILE A 34 8.80 8.69 -9.72
N ALA A 35 7.69 8.06 -9.32
CA ALA A 35 6.35 8.40 -9.80
C ALA A 35 5.98 9.86 -9.53
N LEU A 36 6.42 10.43 -8.40
CA LEU A 36 6.19 11.84 -8.07
C LEU A 36 6.96 12.82 -8.97
N THR A 37 8.15 12.44 -9.45
CA THR A 37 8.93 13.27 -10.38
C THR A 37 8.33 13.31 -11.78
N ILE A 38 7.64 12.24 -12.18
CA ILE A 38 7.01 12.12 -13.50
C ILE A 38 5.63 12.79 -13.45
N PRO A 39 5.32 13.79 -14.31
CA PRO A 39 4.02 14.41 -14.31
C PRO A 39 2.92 13.41 -14.69
N PRO A 40 1.74 13.46 -14.03
CA PRO A 40 0.62 12.61 -14.42
C PRO A 40 0.18 12.92 -15.85
N PRO A 41 -0.22 11.91 -16.62
CA PRO A 41 -0.67 12.11 -17.99
C PRO A 41 -1.96 12.95 -18.01
N PRO A 42 -2.20 13.75 -19.07
CA PRO A 42 -3.33 14.69 -19.12
C PRO A 42 -4.69 14.03 -18.85
N TRP A 43 -4.92 12.83 -19.42
CA TRP A 43 -6.17 12.09 -19.24
C TRP A 43 -6.45 11.74 -17.77
N PHE A 44 -5.41 11.42 -16.99
CA PHE A 44 -5.56 11.05 -15.58
C PHE A 44 -5.91 12.28 -14.74
N ARG A 45 -5.30 13.42 -15.06
CA ARG A 45 -5.65 14.71 -14.44
C ARG A 45 -7.10 15.08 -14.72
N THR A 46 -7.53 15.05 -15.99
CA THR A 46 -8.91 15.38 -16.37
C THR A 46 -9.91 14.44 -15.68
N MET A 47 -9.61 13.13 -15.63
CA MET A 47 -10.42 12.16 -14.92
C MET A 47 -10.55 12.53 -13.44
N LEU A 48 -9.44 12.85 -12.78
CA LEU A 48 -9.44 13.18 -11.36
C LEU A 48 -10.15 14.50 -11.06
N GLU A 49 -9.93 15.53 -11.85
CA GLU A 49 -10.63 16.81 -11.73
C GLU A 49 -12.14 16.63 -11.86
N THR A 50 -12.58 15.78 -12.79
CA THR A 50 -13.99 15.43 -12.95
C THR A 50 -14.52 14.75 -11.69
N VAL A 51 -13.83 13.73 -11.17
CA VAL A 51 -14.22 13.03 -9.93
C VAL A 51 -14.20 13.97 -8.72
N ALA A 52 -13.18 14.81 -8.58
CA ALA A 52 -13.03 15.76 -7.49
C ALA A 52 -14.12 16.84 -7.50
N GLN A 53 -14.57 17.32 -8.67
CA GLN A 53 -15.70 18.23 -8.78
C GLN A 53 -17.02 17.60 -8.33
N HIS A 54 -17.21 16.29 -8.59
CA HIS A 54 -18.38 15.55 -8.10
C HIS A 54 -18.30 15.30 -6.59
N LEU A 55 -17.11 14.99 -6.06
CA LEU A 55 -16.90 14.69 -4.64
C LEU A 55 -16.81 15.94 -3.76
N ARG A 56 -16.38 17.10 -4.28
CA ARG A 56 -16.27 18.36 -3.51
C ARG A 56 -17.58 18.78 -2.85
N LYS A 57 -18.73 18.37 -3.38
CA LYS A 57 -20.06 18.66 -2.82
C LYS A 57 -20.42 17.79 -1.61
N GLU A 58 -19.68 16.71 -1.34
CA GLU A 58 -20.04 15.71 -0.31
C GLU A 58 -18.95 15.42 0.73
N VAL A 59 -17.69 15.83 0.49
CA VAL A 59 -16.54 15.40 1.32
C VAL A 59 -16.46 16.05 2.71
N THR A 60 -17.01 17.25 2.91
CA THR A 60 -16.94 17.92 4.22
C THR A 60 -17.92 17.37 5.26
N ALA A 61 -18.84 16.48 4.88
CA ALA A 61 -19.84 15.89 5.77
C ALA A 61 -19.66 14.38 6.01
N ILE A 62 -18.56 13.77 5.53
CA ILE A 62 -18.36 12.32 5.63
C ILE A 62 -18.12 11.92 7.10
N PRO A 63 -18.96 11.04 7.68
CA PRO A 63 -18.72 10.49 9.02
C PRO A 63 -17.38 9.76 9.10
N TRP A 64 -16.73 9.78 10.26
CA TRP A 64 -15.41 9.17 10.47
C TRP A 64 -15.38 7.71 10.04
N SER A 65 -16.39 6.95 10.44
CA SER A 65 -16.54 5.53 10.13
C SER A 65 -16.58 5.29 8.62
N LYS A 66 -17.26 6.17 7.86
CA LYS A 66 -17.31 6.10 6.41
C LYS A 66 -15.95 6.48 5.78
N LEU A 67 -15.24 7.46 6.34
CA LEU A 67 -13.89 7.82 5.89
C LEU A 67 -12.90 6.66 6.12
N VAL A 68 -12.85 6.09 7.32
CA VAL A 68 -12.02 4.92 7.64
C VAL A 68 -12.35 3.76 6.70
N ALA A 69 -13.64 3.45 6.50
CA ALA A 69 -14.04 2.37 5.61
C ALA A 69 -13.60 2.59 4.15
N LEU A 70 -13.69 3.83 3.64
CA LEU A 70 -13.24 4.17 2.29
C LEU A 70 -11.73 3.98 2.13
N LEU A 71 -10.93 4.50 3.07
CA LEU A 71 -9.46 4.36 3.07
C LEU A 71 -9.05 2.88 3.18
N PHE A 72 -9.65 2.18 4.15
CA PHE A 72 -9.42 0.75 4.37
C PHE A 72 -9.75 -0.09 3.14
N LEU A 73 -10.95 0.07 2.56
CA LEU A 73 -11.37 -0.73 1.39
C LEU A 73 -10.50 -0.45 0.16
N ASN A 74 -10.08 0.80 -0.04
CA ASN A 74 -9.16 1.13 -1.13
C ASN A 74 -7.82 0.40 -0.97
N ASN A 75 -7.25 0.44 0.23
CA ASN A 75 -5.97 -0.19 0.51
C ASN A 75 -6.07 -1.73 0.49
N VAL A 76 -7.17 -2.31 1.00
CA VAL A 76 -7.41 -3.75 0.91
C VAL A 76 -7.53 -4.18 -0.54
N ARG A 77 -8.21 -3.41 -1.40
CA ARG A 77 -8.29 -3.72 -2.84
C ARG A 77 -6.89 -3.76 -3.47
N ILE A 78 -6.03 -2.80 -3.15
CA ILE A 78 -4.64 -2.77 -3.62
C ILE A 78 -3.88 -4.01 -3.12
N ALA A 79 -3.98 -4.32 -1.82
CA ALA A 79 -3.31 -5.49 -1.25
C ALA A 79 -3.76 -6.81 -1.88
N LEU A 80 -5.06 -6.97 -2.16
CA LEU A 80 -5.60 -8.15 -2.84
C LEU A 80 -5.12 -8.25 -4.29
N LEU A 81 -4.95 -7.13 -5.00
CA LEU A 81 -4.36 -7.16 -6.35
C LEU A 81 -2.87 -7.54 -6.29
N LEU A 82 -2.13 -7.03 -5.31
CA LEU A 82 -0.71 -7.34 -5.10
C LEU A 82 -0.49 -8.74 -4.49
N SER A 83 -1.52 -9.39 -3.95
CA SER A 83 -1.42 -10.76 -3.46
C SER A 83 -1.54 -11.78 -4.60
N ILE A 84 -2.10 -11.42 -5.76
CA ILE A 84 -2.28 -12.37 -6.87
C ILE A 84 -0.91 -12.84 -7.37
N PRO A 85 -0.55 -14.12 -7.22
CA PRO A 85 0.74 -14.62 -7.64
C PRO A 85 0.98 -14.40 -9.14
N LEU A 86 2.22 -14.10 -9.52
CA LEU A 86 2.66 -13.80 -10.90
C LEU A 86 2.17 -12.46 -11.46
N ILE A 87 0.91 -12.10 -11.21
CA ILE A 87 0.29 -10.88 -11.71
C ILE A 87 0.75 -9.66 -10.90
N ASN A 88 1.04 -9.83 -9.61
CA ASN A 88 1.43 -8.75 -8.71
C ASN A 88 2.64 -7.93 -9.19
N ILE A 89 3.66 -8.53 -9.79
CA ILE A 89 4.83 -7.81 -10.33
C ILE A 89 4.40 -6.85 -11.45
N ALA A 90 3.53 -7.32 -12.35
CA ALA A 90 3.04 -6.50 -13.46
C ALA A 90 2.12 -5.37 -12.98
N LEU A 91 1.37 -5.58 -11.89
CA LEU A 91 0.48 -4.59 -11.31
C LEU A 91 1.18 -3.59 -10.39
N LEU A 92 2.36 -3.92 -9.86
CA LEU A 92 3.08 -3.10 -8.88
C LEU A 92 3.32 -1.67 -9.39
N VAL A 93 3.97 -1.54 -10.55
CA VAL A 93 4.32 -0.24 -11.13
C VAL A 93 3.08 0.63 -11.43
N PRO A 94 2.07 0.16 -12.18
CA PRO A 94 0.91 0.99 -12.48
C PRO A 94 0.13 1.37 -11.20
N ILE A 95 -0.02 0.47 -10.22
CA ILE A 95 -0.67 0.80 -8.95
C ILE A 95 0.08 1.92 -8.22
N VAL A 96 1.41 1.78 -8.06
CA VAL A 96 2.21 2.79 -7.36
C VAL A 96 2.15 4.14 -8.08
N PHE A 97 2.26 4.15 -9.41
CA PHE A 97 2.19 5.38 -10.20
C PHE A 97 0.83 6.06 -10.08
N MET A 98 -0.26 5.31 -10.20
CA MET A 98 -1.61 5.88 -10.10
C MET A 98 -1.89 6.43 -8.70
N THR A 99 -1.46 5.74 -7.64
CA THR A 99 -1.61 6.21 -6.26
C THR A 99 -0.76 7.45 -5.98
N ALA A 100 0.50 7.48 -6.44
CA ALA A 100 1.38 8.63 -6.27
C ALA A 100 0.88 9.86 -7.06
N TRP A 101 0.41 9.66 -8.29
CA TRP A 101 -0.19 10.72 -9.11
C TRP A 101 -1.48 11.24 -8.50
N LEU A 102 -2.32 10.38 -7.96
CA LEU A 102 -3.53 10.77 -7.22
C LEU A 102 -3.15 11.71 -6.06
N GLY A 103 -2.21 11.29 -5.20
CA GLY A 103 -1.74 12.09 -4.07
C GLY A 103 -1.14 13.44 -4.50
N ARG A 104 -0.33 13.44 -5.56
CA ARG A 104 0.24 14.66 -6.14
C ARG A 104 -0.84 15.62 -6.62
N ILE A 105 -1.80 15.16 -7.43
CA ILE A 105 -2.83 16.05 -7.97
C ILE A 105 -3.71 16.61 -6.84
N LEU A 106 -4.07 15.79 -5.85
CA LEU A 106 -4.82 16.27 -4.69
C LEU A 106 -4.03 17.32 -3.89
N ALA A 107 -2.73 17.11 -3.69
CA ALA A 107 -1.86 18.09 -3.03
C ALA A 107 -1.72 19.39 -3.85
N GLU A 108 -1.62 19.30 -5.18
CA GLU A 108 -1.63 20.47 -6.08
C GLU A 108 -2.95 21.26 -5.98
N MET A 109 -4.09 20.57 -5.85
CA MET A 109 -5.39 21.24 -5.70
C MET A 109 -5.55 21.97 -4.37
N VAL A 110 -4.87 21.51 -3.31
CA VAL A 110 -4.96 22.09 -1.96
C VAL A 110 -3.90 23.18 -1.74
N ALA A 111 -2.67 22.96 -2.18
CA ALA A 111 -1.54 23.85 -1.88
C ALA A 111 -0.79 24.41 -3.09
N GLY A 112 -1.30 24.17 -4.31
CA GLY A 112 -0.74 24.73 -5.54
C GLY A 112 0.73 24.36 -5.72
N LYS A 113 1.60 25.38 -5.83
CA LYS A 113 3.04 25.20 -6.07
C LYS A 113 3.78 24.53 -4.91
N SER A 114 3.20 24.48 -3.71
CA SER A 114 3.81 23.86 -2.52
C SER A 114 3.44 22.39 -2.34
N TRP A 115 2.85 21.74 -3.36
CA TRP A 115 2.39 20.35 -3.30
C TRP A 115 3.47 19.35 -2.89
N THR A 116 4.74 19.61 -3.24
CA THR A 116 5.87 18.72 -2.93
C THR A 116 6.03 18.55 -1.42
N LEU A 117 5.90 19.63 -0.66
CA LEU A 117 5.99 19.60 0.79
C LEU A 117 4.86 18.77 1.40
N ILE A 118 3.63 18.94 0.91
CA ILE A 118 2.47 18.17 1.38
C ILE A 118 2.65 16.68 1.10
N VAL A 119 3.10 16.32 -0.10
CA VAL A 119 3.29 14.90 -0.44
C VAL A 119 4.42 14.28 0.39
N VAL A 120 5.52 15.00 0.62
CA VAL A 120 6.61 14.52 1.49
C VAL A 120 6.12 14.33 2.92
N MET A 121 5.37 15.30 3.45
CA MET A 121 4.75 15.18 4.77
C MET A 121 3.79 14.00 4.85
N LEU A 122 2.97 13.79 3.82
CA LEU A 122 2.04 12.67 3.73
C LEU A 122 2.77 11.33 3.78
N ILE A 123 3.82 11.16 2.97
CA ILE A 123 4.63 9.93 2.93
C ILE A 123 5.37 9.69 4.26
N ALA A 124 5.71 10.77 4.98
CA ALA A 124 6.35 10.69 6.29
C ALA A 124 5.36 10.40 7.44
N THR A 125 4.05 10.31 7.17
CA THR A 125 3.09 10.02 8.22
C THR A 125 3.09 8.53 8.61
N PRO A 126 2.71 8.21 9.86
CA PRO A 126 2.66 6.83 10.35
C PRO A 126 1.81 5.86 9.50
N HIS A 127 0.71 6.33 8.89
CA HIS A 127 -0.14 5.45 8.08
C HIS A 127 0.57 4.95 6.82
N SER A 128 1.36 5.80 6.14
CA SER A 128 2.08 5.40 4.92
C SER A 128 3.12 4.31 5.19
N TYR A 129 3.81 4.34 6.34
CA TYR A 129 4.71 3.25 6.74
C TYR A 129 3.96 1.93 6.92
N LEU A 130 2.79 1.96 7.58
CA LEU A 130 1.96 0.77 7.79
C LEU A 130 1.45 0.20 6.46
N GLU A 131 1.00 1.04 5.54
CA GLU A 131 0.58 0.62 4.20
C GLU A 131 1.71 -0.05 3.43
N PHE A 132 2.91 0.55 3.42
CA PHE A 132 4.01 -0.01 2.64
C PHE A 132 4.51 -1.33 3.23
N ILE A 133 4.48 -1.48 4.57
CA ILE A 133 4.74 -2.76 5.22
C ILE A 133 3.69 -3.79 4.79
N ALA A 134 2.40 -3.44 4.85
CA ALA A 134 1.31 -4.34 4.47
C ALA A 134 1.42 -4.79 3.01
N TYR A 135 1.63 -3.86 2.08
CA TYR A 135 1.83 -4.15 0.66
C TYR A 135 3.07 -4.98 0.39
N SER A 136 4.16 -4.73 1.11
CA SER A 136 5.40 -5.51 0.98
C SER A 136 5.19 -6.96 1.41
N ILE A 137 4.42 -7.20 2.47
CA ILE A 137 4.09 -8.55 2.93
C ILE A 137 3.37 -9.35 1.82
N VAL A 138 2.28 -8.82 1.27
CA VAL A 138 1.49 -9.53 0.25
C VAL A 138 2.21 -9.62 -1.09
N LEU A 139 3.01 -8.60 -1.44
CA LEU A 139 3.83 -8.60 -2.65
C LEU A 139 4.90 -9.68 -2.57
N THR A 140 5.71 -9.69 -1.52
CA THR A 140 6.79 -10.66 -1.32
C THR A 140 6.23 -12.07 -1.34
N GLU A 141 5.14 -12.32 -0.61
CA GLU A 141 4.60 -13.67 -0.54
C GLU A 141 3.88 -14.09 -1.83
N GLY A 142 3.20 -13.18 -2.52
CA GLY A 142 2.63 -13.45 -3.84
C GLY A 142 3.71 -13.80 -4.87
N VAL A 143 4.87 -13.13 -4.82
CA VAL A 143 6.02 -13.46 -5.69
C VAL A 143 6.61 -14.82 -5.35
N TYR A 144 6.79 -15.13 -4.06
CA TYR A 144 7.32 -16.42 -3.61
C TYR A 144 6.40 -17.59 -4.01
N LEU A 145 5.10 -17.46 -3.74
CA LEU A 145 4.11 -18.45 -4.16
C LEU A 145 4.09 -18.58 -5.69
N GLY A 146 4.14 -17.47 -6.43
CA GLY A 146 4.21 -17.48 -7.89
C GLY A 146 5.43 -18.24 -8.41
N TRP A 147 6.60 -18.02 -7.82
CA TRP A 147 7.81 -18.75 -8.15
C TRP A 147 7.66 -20.27 -7.90
N LYS A 148 7.07 -20.66 -6.76
CA LYS A 148 6.78 -22.07 -6.47
C LYS A 148 5.81 -22.70 -7.48
N ILE A 149 4.77 -21.98 -7.88
CA ILE A 149 3.81 -22.42 -8.90
C ILE A 149 4.53 -22.68 -10.23
N VAL A 150 5.36 -21.74 -10.69
CA VAL A 150 6.15 -21.89 -11.94
C VAL A 150 7.10 -23.08 -11.87
N LYS A 151 7.73 -23.31 -10.71
CA LYS A 151 8.60 -24.47 -10.48
C LYS A 151 7.84 -25.78 -10.25
N ARG A 152 6.50 -25.76 -10.24
CA ARG A 152 5.63 -26.90 -9.90
C ARG A 152 5.94 -27.51 -8.53
N LYS A 153 6.31 -26.66 -7.57
CA LYS A 153 6.66 -27.00 -6.18
C LYS A 153 5.73 -26.35 -5.15
N ALA A 154 4.59 -25.82 -5.60
CA ALA A 154 3.61 -25.24 -4.70
C ALA A 154 2.84 -26.34 -3.97
N GLU A 155 2.81 -26.26 -2.65
CA GLU A 155 2.07 -27.20 -1.80
C GLU A 155 0.82 -26.53 -1.21
N ARG A 156 -0.13 -27.34 -0.72
CA ARG A 156 -1.31 -26.80 -0.01
C ARG A 156 -0.92 -25.91 1.17
N ALA A 157 0.15 -26.27 1.88
CA ALA A 157 0.69 -25.47 2.98
C ALA A 157 1.07 -24.05 2.55
N ASP A 158 1.62 -23.87 1.35
CA ASP A 158 1.99 -22.56 0.82
C ASP A 158 0.76 -21.68 0.57
N LEU A 159 -0.36 -22.27 0.14
CA LEU A 159 -1.62 -21.53 -0.03
C LEU A 159 -2.20 -21.05 1.31
N TYR A 160 -2.09 -21.88 2.36
CA TYR A 160 -2.52 -21.48 3.71
C TYR A 160 -1.63 -20.35 4.26
N VAL A 161 -0.32 -20.45 4.08
CA VAL A 161 0.63 -19.40 4.49
C VAL A 161 0.36 -18.10 3.74
N HIS A 162 0.13 -18.17 2.43
CA HIS A 162 -0.26 -17.01 1.62
C HIS A 162 -1.55 -16.33 2.13
N GLY A 163 -2.58 -17.13 2.46
CA GLY A 163 -3.82 -16.62 3.06
C GLY A 163 -3.59 -15.94 4.42
N LEU A 164 -2.67 -16.48 5.23
CA LEU A 164 -2.30 -15.86 6.52
C LEU A 164 -1.63 -14.50 6.33
N TYR A 165 -0.71 -14.38 5.36
CA TYR A 165 -0.05 -13.11 5.05
C TYR A 165 -1.02 -12.06 4.50
N ILE A 166 -2.03 -12.46 3.71
CA ILE A 166 -3.12 -11.57 3.30
C ILE A 166 -3.89 -11.08 4.54
N ALA A 167 -4.27 -11.99 5.44
CA ALA A 167 -5.00 -11.62 6.65
C ALA A 167 -4.19 -10.66 7.54
N MET A 168 -2.89 -10.92 7.71
CA MET A 168 -1.97 -10.02 8.43
C MET A 168 -1.92 -8.64 7.79
N SER A 169 -1.79 -8.56 6.46
CA SER A 169 -1.81 -7.30 5.72
C SER A 169 -3.12 -6.54 5.92
N ILE A 170 -4.27 -7.22 5.87
CA ILE A 170 -5.57 -6.59 6.11
C ILE A 170 -5.65 -5.97 7.51
N ILE A 171 -5.13 -6.65 8.54
CA ILE A 171 -5.09 -6.11 9.91
C ILE A 171 -4.22 -4.85 9.98
N ILE A 172 -3.04 -4.87 9.37
CA ILE A 172 -2.14 -3.70 9.33
C ILE A 172 -2.82 -2.53 8.60
N LEU A 173 -3.52 -2.79 7.50
CA LEU A 173 -4.25 -1.78 6.73
C LEU A 173 -5.44 -1.18 7.49
N ALA A 174 -6.13 -1.97 8.32
CA ALA A 174 -7.16 -1.45 9.20
C ALA A 174 -6.57 -0.43 10.19
N LEU A 175 -5.41 -0.74 10.79
CA LEU A 175 -4.69 0.18 11.66
C LEU A 175 -4.23 1.43 10.90
N ALA A 176 -3.70 1.28 9.69
CA ALA A 176 -3.28 2.39 8.84
C ALA A 176 -4.46 3.36 8.57
N ALA A 177 -5.61 2.82 8.15
CA ALA A 177 -6.80 3.62 7.86
C ALA A 177 -7.34 4.35 9.11
N MET A 178 -7.28 3.72 10.29
CA MET A 178 -7.65 4.38 11.55
C MET A 178 -6.71 5.54 11.88
N VAL A 179 -5.40 5.35 11.71
CA VAL A 179 -4.39 6.40 11.93
C VAL A 179 -4.61 7.55 10.95
N GLU A 180 -4.76 7.26 9.66
CA GLU A 180 -4.96 8.26 8.61
C GLU A 180 -6.23 9.10 8.84
N ALA A 181 -7.38 8.45 9.07
CA ALA A 181 -8.62 9.15 9.33
C ALA A 181 -8.60 10.00 10.60
N SER A 182 -7.80 9.60 11.59
CA SER A 182 -7.58 10.38 12.82
C SER A 182 -6.73 11.61 12.55
N LEU A 183 -5.65 11.48 11.77
CA LEU A 183 -4.78 12.60 11.38
C LEU A 183 -5.55 13.65 10.57
N MET A 184 -6.43 13.24 9.66
CA MET A 184 -7.26 14.15 8.85
C MET A 184 -8.25 14.98 9.67
N ARG A 185 -8.52 14.61 10.93
CA ARG A 185 -9.43 15.34 11.83
C ARG A 185 -8.71 16.22 12.84
N LEU A 186 -7.39 16.13 12.94
CA LEU A 186 -6.65 16.98 13.87
C LEU A 186 -6.70 18.44 13.39
N PRO A 187 -7.14 19.40 14.24
CA PRO A 187 -7.28 20.81 13.88
C PRO A 187 -5.97 21.50 13.45
N ALA A 188 -4.82 20.87 13.71
CA ALA A 188 -3.50 21.40 13.40
C ALA A 188 -3.07 21.22 11.93
N LEU A 189 -3.77 20.39 11.14
CA LEU A 189 -3.45 20.11 9.73
C LEU A 189 -4.51 20.63 8.74
N THR A 190 -5.57 21.29 9.24
CA THR A 190 -6.68 21.84 8.46
C THR A 190 -6.71 23.38 8.44
N ARG A 191 -5.60 24.04 8.82
CA ARG A 191 -5.39 25.49 8.67
C ARG A 191 -4.31 25.78 7.64
#